data_AF-A0A0F4M931-F1
#
_entry.id   AF-A0A0F4M931-F1
#
_cell.length_a   1.000
_cell.length_b   1.000
_cell.length_c   1.000
_cell.angle_alpha   90.00
_cell.angle_beta   90.00
_cell.angle_gamma   90.00
#
_symmetry.space_group_name_H-M   'P 1'
#
loop_
_entity.id
_entity.type
_entity.pdbx_description
1 polymer ?
#
loop_
_entity_poly.entity_id
_entity_poly.type
_entity_poly.pdbx_seq_one_letter_code
_entity_poly.pdbx_strand_id
1 'polypeptide(L)'
;MLNLSDKELASKIQHTNVNPELTPDDIRGLCDDCKHFGFNGVMIQPQWVTLAKEELKGTNIQVATCMSFPMGAQKTEVKVFEAQRCFADGADQLDWMPNVGFLKAGMYDEYQNEIAAVVKAAGGKVVKIMLEFGMLTREEKIKAAELARDAGATYLKNSSGWGKGGHATIDDIQLLKRIAQDKCEVKASGGIRTRQQALSLLEAGASLLGTSAGPQIITGIKGNDDSIAD
;
A
#
# COMPACT_ATOMS: atom_id res chain seq x y z
N MET A 1 -20.84 -10.94 8.72
CA MET A 1 -19.39 -10.85 8.75
C MET A 1 -18.80 -11.94 7.88
N LEU A 2 -17.80 -11.60 7.07
CA LEU A 2 -16.95 -12.53 6.35
C LEU A 2 -16.35 -13.52 7.35
N ASN A 3 -16.46 -14.80 7.02
CA ASN A 3 -15.82 -15.86 7.78
C ASN A 3 -14.68 -16.44 6.94
N LEU A 4 -13.47 -15.92 7.14
CA LEU A 4 -12.26 -16.39 6.48
C LEU A 4 -11.46 -17.24 7.46
N SER A 5 -10.90 -18.35 6.96
CA SER A 5 -9.83 -19.07 7.66
C SER A 5 -8.59 -18.19 7.81
N ASP A 6 -7.69 -18.56 8.72
CA ASP A 6 -6.45 -17.82 8.96
C ASP A 6 -5.57 -17.75 7.70
N LYS A 7 -5.53 -18.84 6.92
CA LYS A 7 -4.81 -18.88 5.66
C LYS A 7 -5.42 -17.94 4.61
N GLU A 8 -6.73 -17.90 4.51
CA GLU A 8 -7.41 -16.98 3.57
C GLU A 8 -7.20 -15.53 3.97
N LEU A 9 -7.30 -15.20 5.26
CA LEU A 9 -7.05 -13.85 5.76
C LEU A 9 -5.58 -13.44 5.56
N ALA A 10 -4.62 -14.33 5.87
CA ALA A 10 -3.20 -14.08 5.66
C ALA A 10 -2.89 -13.77 4.19
N SER A 11 -3.51 -14.49 3.25
CA SER A 11 -3.34 -14.24 1.82
C SER A 11 -3.83 -12.86 1.34
N LYS A 12 -4.53 -12.11 2.20
CA LYS A 12 -5.01 -10.74 1.97
C LYS A 12 -4.16 -9.68 2.68
N ILE A 13 -3.08 -10.05 3.35
CA ILE A 13 -2.23 -9.15 4.12
C ILE A 13 -0.88 -8.97 3.42
N GLN A 14 -0.49 -7.71 3.21
CA GLN A 14 0.90 -7.31 3.00
C GLN A 14 1.50 -6.88 4.33
N HIS A 15 2.40 -7.72 4.84
CA HIS A 15 3.07 -7.46 6.11
C HIS A 15 4.09 -6.35 5.93
N THR A 16 3.85 -5.24 6.61
CA THR A 16 4.47 -3.95 6.27
C THR A 16 5.35 -3.45 7.39
N ASN A 17 6.58 -3.12 7.06
CA ASN A 17 7.39 -2.20 7.86
C ASN A 17 8.24 -1.35 6.92
N VAL A 18 8.08 -0.03 7.04
CA VAL A 18 8.77 0.95 6.20
C VAL A 18 9.42 2.04 7.07
N ASN A 19 9.58 1.78 8.36
CA ASN A 19 10.24 2.70 9.26
C ASN A 19 11.72 2.90 8.86
N PRO A 20 12.27 4.12 8.93
CA PRO A 20 13.59 4.45 8.39
C PRO A 20 14.74 3.69 9.04
N GLU A 21 14.59 3.23 10.29
CA GLU A 21 15.62 2.56 11.08
C GLU A 21 15.83 1.08 10.76
N LEU A 22 15.06 0.51 9.80
CA LEU A 22 15.14 -0.91 9.48
C LEU A 22 16.54 -1.36 9.06
N THR A 23 16.98 -2.45 9.66
CA THR A 23 18.24 -3.14 9.37
C THR A 23 18.00 -4.38 8.50
N PRO A 24 19.05 -4.98 7.91
CA PRO A 24 18.91 -6.24 7.20
C PRO A 24 18.28 -7.37 8.01
N ASP A 25 18.52 -7.43 9.32
CA ASP A 25 17.96 -8.48 10.19
C ASP A 25 16.46 -8.28 10.41
N ASP A 26 15.99 -7.02 10.51
CA ASP A 26 14.56 -6.72 10.56
C ASP A 26 13.87 -7.15 9.26
N ILE A 27 14.51 -6.94 8.11
CA ILE A 27 13.99 -7.37 6.80
C ILE A 27 13.88 -8.89 6.71
N ARG A 28 14.87 -9.63 7.23
CA ARG A 28 14.81 -11.09 7.31
C ARG A 28 13.67 -11.55 8.20
N GLY A 29 13.52 -10.95 9.38
CA GLY A 29 12.40 -11.22 10.29
C GLY A 29 11.04 -11.04 9.62
N LEU A 30 10.85 -9.93 8.89
CA LEU A 30 9.62 -9.67 8.12
C LEU A 30 9.37 -10.73 7.04
N CYS A 31 10.42 -11.17 6.35
CA CYS A 31 10.32 -12.23 5.35
C CYS A 31 9.99 -13.59 5.98
N ASP A 32 10.57 -13.90 7.15
CA ASP A 32 10.29 -15.11 7.92
C ASP A 32 8.84 -15.15 8.40
N ASP A 33 8.31 -14.02 8.89
CA ASP A 33 6.88 -13.90 9.23
C ASP A 33 5.99 -14.13 8.00
N CYS A 34 6.35 -13.57 6.84
CA CYS A 34 5.60 -13.82 5.61
C CYS A 34 5.58 -15.30 5.22
N LYS A 35 6.72 -16.00 5.35
CA LYS A 35 6.84 -17.44 5.10
C LYS A 35 6.02 -18.26 6.10
N HIS A 36 6.08 -17.89 7.38
CA HIS A 36 5.39 -18.61 8.45
C HIS A 36 3.87 -18.51 8.34
N PHE A 37 3.33 -17.30 8.15
CA PHE A 37 1.89 -17.06 8.12
C PHE A 37 1.28 -17.22 6.72
N GLY A 38 2.09 -17.27 5.66
CA GLY A 38 1.59 -17.31 4.29
C GLY A 38 0.95 -16.00 3.85
N PHE A 39 1.57 -14.88 4.22
CA PHE A 39 1.10 -13.55 3.81
C PHE A 39 1.18 -13.35 2.30
N ASN A 40 0.37 -12.43 1.76
CA ASN A 40 0.38 -12.07 0.34
C ASN A 40 1.78 -11.61 -0.10
N GLY A 41 2.42 -10.82 0.75
CA GLY A 41 3.69 -10.19 0.44
C GLY A 41 4.29 -9.45 1.62
N VAL A 42 5.58 -9.16 1.50
CA VAL A 42 6.29 -8.24 2.38
C VAL A 42 6.26 -6.84 1.75
N MET A 43 6.13 -5.79 2.56
CA MET A 43 6.12 -4.39 2.13
C MET A 43 7.19 -3.61 2.88
N ILE A 44 8.23 -3.18 2.14
CA ILE A 44 9.50 -2.67 2.69
C ILE A 44 10.02 -1.44 1.94
N GLN A 45 11.05 -0.79 2.49
CA GLN A 45 11.74 0.31 1.81
C GLN A 45 12.47 -0.15 0.53
N PRO A 46 12.65 0.73 -0.48
CA PRO A 46 13.31 0.39 -1.75
C PRO A 46 14.69 -0.23 -1.60
N GLN A 47 15.49 0.29 -0.66
CA GLN A 47 16.86 -0.15 -0.40
C GLN A 47 16.97 -1.66 -0.09
N TRP A 48 15.89 -2.26 0.43
CA TRP A 48 15.86 -3.63 0.91
C TRP A 48 15.22 -4.62 -0.07
N VAL A 49 14.78 -4.16 -1.25
CA VAL A 49 14.10 -5.01 -2.24
C VAL A 49 14.96 -6.21 -2.65
N THR A 50 16.22 -5.99 -3.02
CA THR A 50 17.12 -7.07 -3.46
C THR A 50 17.32 -8.13 -2.38
N LEU A 51 17.47 -7.70 -1.11
CA LEU A 51 17.60 -8.61 0.02
C LEU A 51 16.33 -9.46 0.18
N ALA A 52 15.16 -8.83 0.23
CA ALA A 52 13.90 -9.55 0.39
C ALA A 52 13.61 -10.51 -0.78
N LYS A 53 14.01 -10.16 -2.01
CA LYS A 53 13.88 -11.07 -3.16
C LYS A 53 14.74 -12.33 -3.01
N GLU A 54 15.93 -12.22 -2.43
CA GLU A 54 16.75 -13.41 -2.16
C GLU A 54 16.17 -14.23 -1.01
N GLU A 55 15.75 -13.59 0.09
CA GLU A 55 15.17 -14.26 1.27
C GLU A 55 13.84 -15.00 0.97
N LEU A 56 13.10 -14.55 -0.04
CA LEU A 56 11.81 -15.10 -0.46
C LEU A 56 11.88 -15.92 -1.74
N LYS A 57 13.09 -16.22 -2.23
CA LYS A 57 13.32 -17.02 -3.43
C LYS A 57 12.69 -18.41 -3.30
N GLY A 58 11.99 -18.84 -4.36
CA GLY A 58 11.28 -20.13 -4.38
C GLY A 58 9.93 -20.12 -3.65
N THR A 59 9.50 -18.98 -3.11
CA THR A 59 8.15 -18.80 -2.56
C THR A 59 7.26 -18.05 -3.55
N ASN A 60 5.95 -18.02 -3.28
CA ASN A 60 4.98 -17.20 -4.03
C ASN A 60 4.71 -15.84 -3.36
N ILE A 61 5.46 -15.50 -2.30
CA ILE A 61 5.29 -14.27 -1.52
C ILE A 61 5.80 -13.10 -2.34
N GLN A 62 4.96 -12.07 -2.47
CA GLN A 62 5.28 -10.88 -3.25
C GLN A 62 6.22 -9.96 -2.47
N VAL A 63 7.19 -9.34 -3.15
CA VAL A 63 7.97 -8.23 -2.60
C VAL A 63 7.40 -6.92 -3.11
N ALA A 64 6.72 -6.21 -2.22
CA ALA A 64 6.21 -4.87 -2.46
C ALA A 64 7.15 -3.83 -1.84
N THR A 65 7.25 -2.66 -2.48
CA THR A 65 8.00 -1.53 -1.94
C THR A 65 7.24 -0.22 -2.08
N CYS A 66 7.72 0.85 -1.45
CA CYS A 66 7.13 2.17 -1.51
C CYS A 66 8.10 3.26 -1.99
N MET A 67 7.56 4.31 -2.60
CA MET A 67 8.32 5.51 -2.92
C MET A 67 7.50 6.80 -2.74
N SER A 68 8.19 7.94 -2.77
CA SER A 68 7.60 9.28 -2.77
C SER A 68 6.71 9.59 -1.55
N PHE A 69 6.95 8.97 -0.39
CA PHE A 69 6.20 9.19 0.85
C PHE A 69 7.18 9.53 2.01
N PRO A 70 6.86 10.39 3.01
CA PRO A 70 5.58 11.04 3.30
C PRO A 70 5.17 12.26 2.48
N MET A 71 6.07 12.80 1.66
CA MET A 71 5.85 14.13 1.08
C MET A 71 5.08 14.14 -0.25
N GLY A 72 5.21 13.11 -1.09
CA GLY A 72 4.58 13.08 -2.44
C GLY A 72 5.09 14.13 -3.43
N ALA A 73 6.09 14.94 -3.06
CA ALA A 73 6.42 16.21 -3.72
C ALA A 73 7.69 16.16 -4.59
N GLN A 74 8.25 14.97 -4.83
CA GLN A 74 9.32 14.79 -5.82
C GLN A 74 8.79 15.12 -7.22
N LYS A 75 9.68 15.55 -8.12
CA LYS A 75 9.33 15.76 -9.53
C LYS A 75 8.96 14.44 -10.20
N THR A 76 8.07 14.48 -11.18
CA THR A 76 7.59 13.30 -11.91
C THR A 76 8.73 12.47 -12.50
N GLU A 77 9.75 13.10 -13.09
CA GLU A 77 10.90 12.39 -13.66
C GLU A 77 11.71 11.61 -12.61
N VAL A 78 11.77 12.10 -11.38
CA VAL A 78 12.44 11.41 -10.26
C VAL A 78 11.61 10.20 -9.84
N LYS A 79 10.29 10.34 -9.72
CA LYS A 79 9.39 9.22 -9.39
C LYS A 79 9.42 8.13 -10.46
N VAL A 80 9.46 8.51 -11.74
CA VAL A 80 9.59 7.58 -12.86
C VAL A 80 10.90 6.79 -12.78
N PHE A 81 12.03 7.48 -12.55
CA PHE A 81 13.32 6.82 -12.39
C PHE A 81 13.33 5.87 -11.19
N GLU A 82 12.82 6.32 -10.03
CA GLU A 82 12.76 5.51 -8.81
C GLU A 82 11.88 4.26 -8.98
N ALA A 83 10.74 4.38 -9.66
CA ALA A 83 9.88 3.24 -9.99
C ALA A 83 10.62 2.21 -10.85
N GLN A 84 11.27 2.66 -11.93
CA GLN A 84 12.07 1.78 -12.80
C GLN A 84 13.17 1.08 -12.01
N ARG A 85 13.84 1.82 -11.12
CA ARG A 85 14.90 1.26 -10.26
C ARG A 85 14.35 0.18 -9.33
N CYS A 86 13.27 0.46 -8.60
CA CYS A 86 12.62 -0.51 -7.72
C CYS A 86 12.26 -1.82 -8.45
N PHE A 87 11.71 -1.70 -9.66
CA PHE A 87 11.36 -2.88 -10.46
C PHE A 87 12.57 -3.61 -11.03
N ALA A 88 13.66 -2.91 -11.36
CA ALA A 88 14.94 -3.50 -11.76
C ALA A 88 15.64 -4.22 -10.60
N ASP A 89 15.50 -3.72 -9.38
CA ASP A 89 15.97 -4.37 -8.14
C ASP A 89 15.14 -5.61 -7.77
N GLY A 90 14.02 -5.82 -8.45
CA GLY A 90 13.24 -7.05 -8.41
C GLY A 90 11.90 -6.94 -7.70
N ALA A 91 11.45 -5.73 -7.33
CA ALA A 91 10.13 -5.54 -6.74
C ALA A 91 9.03 -6.11 -7.67
N ASP A 92 8.05 -6.76 -7.06
CA ASP A 92 6.88 -7.29 -7.75
C ASP A 92 5.78 -6.22 -7.82
N GLN A 93 5.71 -5.35 -6.81
CA GLN A 93 4.68 -4.34 -6.67
C GLN A 93 5.23 -3.03 -6.08
N LEU A 94 4.61 -1.90 -6.43
CA LEU A 94 5.01 -0.58 -5.95
C LEU A 94 3.81 0.19 -5.41
N ASP A 95 3.87 0.66 -4.18
CA ASP A 95 2.93 1.63 -3.62
C ASP A 95 3.58 3.02 -3.62
N TRP A 96 2.89 4.08 -4.03
CA TRP A 96 3.51 5.41 -4.00
C TRP A 96 2.50 6.54 -3.87
N MET A 97 2.96 7.68 -3.37
CA MET A 97 2.14 8.86 -3.16
C MET A 97 2.29 9.86 -4.33
N PRO A 98 1.20 10.20 -5.04
CA PRO A 98 1.19 11.27 -6.02
C PRO A 98 1.18 12.64 -5.34
N ASN A 99 1.49 13.67 -6.11
CA ASN A 99 1.61 15.02 -5.59
C ASN A 99 0.24 15.60 -5.19
N VAL A 100 -0.10 15.53 -3.90
CA VAL A 100 -1.35 16.07 -3.35
C VAL A 100 -1.48 17.57 -3.59
N GLY A 101 -0.37 18.30 -3.71
CA GLY A 101 -0.38 19.74 -4.04
C GLY A 101 -1.09 20.04 -5.36
N PHE A 102 -0.94 19.18 -6.38
CA PHE A 102 -1.65 19.35 -7.65
C PHE A 102 -3.17 19.24 -7.48
N LEU A 103 -3.66 18.26 -6.71
CA LEU A 103 -5.09 18.14 -6.41
C LEU A 103 -5.62 19.38 -5.69
N LYS A 104 -4.89 19.84 -4.66
CA LYS A 104 -5.28 21.02 -3.87
C LYS A 104 -5.33 22.30 -4.70
N ALA A 105 -4.48 22.40 -5.72
CA ALA A 105 -4.43 23.53 -6.64
C ALA A 105 -5.41 23.43 -7.83
N GLY A 106 -6.17 22.34 -7.95
CA GLY A 106 -7.02 22.10 -9.12
C GLY A 106 -6.26 21.72 -10.40
N MET A 107 -4.97 21.39 -10.28
CA MET A 107 -4.07 20.97 -11.35
C MET A 107 -4.28 19.48 -11.67
N TYR A 108 -5.49 19.15 -12.11
CA TYR A 108 -5.92 17.76 -12.28
C TYR A 108 -5.19 17.03 -13.42
N ASP A 109 -4.86 17.75 -14.49
CA ASP A 109 -4.11 17.19 -15.61
C ASP A 109 -2.69 16.82 -15.17
N GLU A 110 -2.02 17.67 -14.40
CA GLU A 110 -0.70 17.40 -13.84
C GLU A 110 -0.71 16.22 -12.87
N TYR A 111 -1.73 16.14 -12.00
CA TYR A 111 -1.91 15.01 -11.10
C TYR A 111 -2.11 13.68 -11.87
N GLN A 112 -3.00 13.68 -12.86
CA GLN A 112 -3.28 12.48 -13.64
C GLN A 112 -2.08 12.08 -14.52
N ASN A 113 -1.41 13.05 -15.14
CA ASN A 113 -0.23 12.82 -15.97
C ASN A 113 0.95 12.26 -15.17
N GLU A 114 1.15 12.72 -13.92
CA GLU A 114 2.15 12.14 -13.02
C GLU A 114 1.86 10.66 -12.77
N ILE A 115 0.60 10.32 -12.47
CA ILE A 115 0.20 8.93 -12.23
C ILE A 115 0.41 8.09 -13.48
N ALA A 116 -0.05 8.57 -14.64
CA ALA A 116 0.07 7.87 -15.91
C ALA A 116 1.55 7.63 -16.29
N ALA A 117 2.44 8.58 -15.99
CA ALA A 117 3.88 8.44 -16.23
C ALA A 117 4.49 7.30 -15.40
N VAL A 118 4.16 7.21 -14.11
CA VAL A 118 4.65 6.12 -13.24
C VAL A 118 4.02 4.77 -13.60
N VAL A 119 2.73 4.74 -13.93
CA VAL A 119 2.03 3.54 -14.43
C VAL A 119 2.71 3.01 -15.70
N LYS A 120 3.02 3.91 -16.64
CA LYS A 120 3.76 3.55 -17.87
C LYS A 120 5.16 3.01 -17.55
N ALA A 121 5.86 3.64 -16.61
CA ALA A 121 7.20 3.22 -16.19
C ALA A 121 7.22 1.83 -15.54
N ALA A 122 6.11 1.40 -14.94
CA ALA A 122 5.96 0.07 -14.36
C ALA A 122 5.89 -1.06 -15.39
N GLY A 123 5.66 -0.77 -16.68
CA GLY A 123 5.69 -1.77 -17.74
C GLY A 123 4.70 -2.93 -17.54
N GLY A 124 3.54 -2.66 -16.95
CA GLY A 124 2.52 -3.67 -16.64
C GLY A 124 2.65 -4.35 -15.27
N LYS A 125 3.67 -3.99 -14.47
CA LYS A 125 3.75 -4.41 -13.06
C LYS A 125 2.71 -3.69 -12.19
N VAL A 126 2.42 -4.26 -11.03
CA VAL A 126 1.40 -3.75 -10.10
C VAL A 126 1.84 -2.42 -9.48
N VAL A 127 1.03 -1.38 -9.68
CA VAL A 127 1.21 -0.07 -9.06
C VAL A 127 -0.01 0.34 -8.25
N LYS A 128 0.22 0.82 -7.03
CA LYS A 128 -0.81 1.21 -6.07
C LYS A 128 -0.65 2.68 -5.70
N ILE A 129 -1.71 3.46 -5.85
CA ILE A 129 -1.66 4.90 -5.62
C ILE A 129 -2.13 5.19 -4.20
N MET A 130 -1.24 5.70 -3.35
CA MET A 130 -1.55 6.17 -2.00
C MET A 130 -2.20 7.55 -2.09
N LEU A 131 -3.52 7.62 -1.91
CA LEU A 131 -4.30 8.84 -2.16
C LEU A 131 -4.29 9.83 -0.98
N GLU A 132 -3.69 9.47 0.16
CA GLU A 132 -3.61 10.27 1.38
C GLU A 132 -4.93 10.90 1.82
N PHE A 133 -5.98 10.08 1.92
CA PHE A 133 -7.34 10.51 2.19
C PHE A 133 -7.52 11.36 3.45
N GLY A 134 -6.66 11.20 4.47
CA GLY A 134 -6.74 12.04 5.67
C GLY A 134 -6.38 13.53 5.42
N MET A 135 -5.83 13.86 4.26
CA MET A 135 -5.54 15.23 3.84
C MET A 135 -6.66 15.85 2.98
N LEU A 136 -7.64 15.06 2.55
CA LEU A 136 -8.56 15.40 1.47
C LEU A 136 -10.00 15.60 1.95
N THR A 137 -10.69 16.59 1.36
CA THR A 137 -12.14 16.73 1.45
C THR A 137 -12.83 15.60 0.70
N ARG A 138 -14.15 15.44 0.90
CA ARG A 138 -14.92 14.40 0.19
C ARG A 138 -14.83 14.53 -1.34
N GLU A 139 -14.90 15.75 -1.86
CA GLU A 139 -14.82 16.02 -3.30
C GLU A 139 -13.43 15.69 -3.85
N GLU A 140 -12.38 16.08 -3.12
CA GLU A 140 -11.00 15.78 -3.49
C GLU A 140 -10.72 14.27 -3.44
N LYS A 141 -11.25 13.54 -2.45
CA LYS A 141 -11.15 12.06 -2.38
C LYS A 141 -11.71 11.40 -3.63
N ILE A 142 -12.89 11.84 -4.07
CA ILE A 142 -13.55 11.32 -5.28
C ILE A 142 -12.68 11.62 -6.49
N LYS A 143 -12.28 12.88 -6.67
CA LYS A 143 -11.47 13.31 -7.81
C LYS A 143 -10.12 12.57 -7.87
N ALA A 144 -9.41 12.45 -6.75
CA ALA A 144 -8.13 11.74 -6.67
C ALA A 144 -8.26 10.27 -7.10
N ALA A 145 -9.28 9.57 -6.59
CA ALA A 145 -9.54 8.18 -6.91
C ALA A 145 -9.93 7.96 -8.38
N GLU A 146 -10.77 8.85 -8.95
CA GLU A 146 -11.15 8.80 -10.37
C GLU A 146 -9.96 9.01 -11.30
N LEU A 147 -9.17 10.07 -11.06
CA LEU A 147 -7.98 10.38 -11.86
C LEU A 147 -6.95 9.25 -11.78
N ALA A 148 -6.72 8.68 -10.58
CA ALA A 148 -5.80 7.55 -10.41
C ALA A 148 -6.27 6.29 -11.16
N ARG A 149 -7.57 5.95 -11.07
CA ARG A 149 -8.17 4.85 -11.83
C ARG A 149 -8.02 5.05 -13.33
N ASP A 150 -8.37 6.23 -13.82
CA ASP A 150 -8.37 6.54 -15.25
C ASP A 150 -6.94 6.68 -15.83
N ALA A 151 -5.95 6.95 -14.98
CA ALA A 151 -4.53 6.87 -15.32
C ALA A 151 -3.95 5.43 -15.34
N GLY A 152 -4.75 4.40 -15.01
CA GLY A 152 -4.35 3.00 -15.11
C GLY A 152 -3.73 2.42 -13.83
N ALA A 153 -4.04 2.97 -12.65
CA ALA A 153 -3.64 2.38 -11.38
C ALA A 153 -4.16 0.94 -11.23
N THR A 154 -3.31 0.01 -10.75
CA THR A 154 -3.75 -1.35 -10.43
C THR A 154 -4.55 -1.37 -9.13
N TYR A 155 -4.12 -0.59 -8.14
CA TYR A 155 -4.85 -0.41 -6.88
C TYR A 155 -5.03 1.06 -6.53
N LEU A 156 -6.20 1.38 -6.01
CA LEU A 156 -6.41 2.58 -5.19
C LEU A 156 -6.13 2.24 -3.74
N LYS A 157 -5.27 3.01 -3.09
CA LYS A 157 -4.91 2.85 -1.68
C LYS A 157 -5.32 4.10 -0.92
N ASN A 158 -6.09 3.95 0.16
CA ASN A 158 -6.63 5.09 0.91
C ASN A 158 -5.51 5.97 1.49
N SER A 159 -4.44 5.36 1.99
CA SER A 159 -3.42 6.08 2.75
C SER A 159 -2.13 5.30 2.95
N SER A 160 -1.02 6.02 3.09
CA SER A 160 0.29 5.56 3.55
C SER A 160 0.33 5.03 4.98
N GLY A 161 -0.45 5.60 5.89
CA GLY A 161 -0.42 5.34 7.32
C GLY A 161 0.57 6.19 8.14
N TRP A 162 1.20 7.24 7.59
CA TRP A 162 1.93 8.23 8.42
C TRP A 162 1.35 9.64 8.32
N GLY A 163 1.62 10.46 9.34
CA GLY A 163 1.24 11.87 9.39
C GLY A 163 -0.26 12.07 9.18
N LYS A 164 -0.63 13.05 8.34
CA LYS A 164 -2.05 13.28 7.98
C LYS A 164 -2.61 12.24 7.02
N GLY A 165 -1.79 11.28 6.58
CA GLY A 165 -2.20 10.09 5.82
C GLY A 165 -2.98 9.12 6.69
N GLY A 166 -4.23 9.45 7.00
CA GLY A 166 -5.04 8.81 8.03
C GLY A 166 -5.32 7.30 7.95
N HIS A 167 -6.19 6.86 8.86
CA HIS A 167 -6.58 5.46 9.04
C HIS A 167 -7.49 4.94 7.93
N ALA A 168 -7.48 3.62 7.72
CA ALA A 168 -8.48 2.95 6.90
C ALA A 168 -9.84 2.93 7.61
N THR A 169 -10.81 3.64 7.06
CA THR A 169 -12.21 3.63 7.52
C THR A 169 -13.09 2.84 6.56
N ILE A 170 -14.17 2.25 7.06
CA ILE A 170 -15.13 1.51 6.22
C ILE A 170 -15.69 2.41 5.11
N ASP A 171 -16.04 3.65 5.44
CA ASP A 171 -16.62 4.61 4.49
C ASP A 171 -15.66 4.98 3.35
N ASP A 172 -14.38 5.12 3.65
CA ASP A 172 -13.35 5.40 2.65
C ASP A 172 -13.12 4.19 1.74
N ILE A 173 -13.09 2.98 2.29
CA ILE A 173 -12.92 1.76 1.48
C ILE A 173 -14.15 1.52 0.60
N GLN A 174 -15.37 1.71 1.11
CA GLN A 174 -16.58 1.61 0.30
C GLN A 174 -16.61 2.68 -0.80
N LEU A 175 -16.13 3.90 -0.51
CA LEU A 175 -15.98 4.94 -1.54
C LEU A 175 -15.02 4.49 -2.63
N LEU A 176 -13.83 4.02 -2.27
CA LEU A 176 -12.86 3.52 -3.23
C LEU A 176 -13.42 2.37 -4.05
N LYS A 177 -14.11 1.40 -3.43
CA LYS A 177 -14.66 0.26 -4.17
C LYS A 177 -15.72 0.69 -5.19
N ARG A 178 -16.57 1.66 -4.85
CA ARG A 178 -17.55 2.24 -5.80
C ARG A 178 -16.88 2.92 -7.00
N ILE A 179 -15.77 3.61 -6.79
CA ILE A 179 -15.04 4.32 -7.85
C ILE A 179 -14.21 3.34 -8.70
N ALA A 180 -13.55 2.39 -8.05
CA ALA A 180 -12.68 1.40 -8.68
C ALA A 180 -13.44 0.47 -9.63
N GLN A 181 -14.65 0.05 -9.23
CA GLN A 181 -15.50 -0.89 -10.00
C GLN A 181 -14.70 -2.15 -10.37
N ASP A 182 -14.65 -2.48 -11.66
CA ASP A 182 -13.87 -3.58 -12.24
C ASP A 182 -12.59 -3.09 -12.95
N LYS A 183 -12.27 -1.80 -12.85
CA LYS A 183 -11.10 -1.20 -13.52
C LYS A 183 -9.81 -1.31 -12.70
N CYS A 184 -9.93 -1.35 -11.38
CA CYS A 184 -8.81 -1.51 -10.46
C CYS A 184 -9.28 -2.08 -9.11
N GLU A 185 -8.33 -2.40 -8.26
CA GLU A 185 -8.54 -3.01 -6.95
C GLU A 185 -8.40 -1.99 -5.81
N VAL A 186 -8.81 -2.36 -4.58
CA VAL A 186 -8.70 -1.47 -3.41
C VAL A 186 -7.79 -2.08 -2.34
N LYS A 187 -6.76 -1.32 -1.92
CA LYS A 187 -5.90 -1.66 -0.79
C LYS A 187 -6.23 -0.76 0.41
N ALA A 188 -6.50 -1.35 1.56
CA ALA A 188 -6.71 -0.62 2.81
C ALA A 188 -5.44 -0.62 3.67
N SER A 189 -5.09 0.52 4.24
CA SER A 189 -3.95 0.64 5.17
C SER A 189 -4.10 1.81 6.15
N GLY A 190 -3.37 1.70 7.27
CA GLY A 190 -3.38 2.65 8.38
C GLY A 190 -4.32 2.20 9.50
N GLY A 191 -3.77 1.91 10.69
CA GLY A 191 -4.54 1.59 11.90
C GLY A 191 -5.20 0.20 11.95
N ILE A 192 -4.86 -0.72 11.05
CA ILE A 192 -5.43 -2.07 11.01
C ILE A 192 -4.64 -2.96 11.98
N ARG A 193 -5.16 -3.17 13.20
CA ARG A 193 -4.44 -3.87 14.28
C ARG A 193 -5.12 -5.15 14.76
N THR A 194 -6.37 -5.38 14.36
CA THR A 194 -7.17 -6.52 14.85
C THR A 194 -7.82 -7.30 13.71
N ARG A 195 -8.10 -8.58 13.95
CA ARG A 195 -8.86 -9.43 13.02
C ARG A 195 -10.19 -8.79 12.62
N GLN A 196 -10.92 -8.25 13.60
CA GLN A 196 -12.22 -7.65 13.34
C GLN A 196 -12.11 -6.45 12.40
N GLN A 197 -11.13 -5.56 12.60
CA GLN A 197 -10.90 -4.44 11.66
C GLN A 197 -10.55 -4.94 10.26
N ALA A 198 -9.67 -5.94 10.16
CA ALA A 198 -9.26 -6.53 8.89
C ALA A 198 -10.47 -7.10 8.12
N LEU A 199 -11.30 -7.92 8.78
CA LEU A 199 -12.52 -8.49 8.18
C LEU A 199 -13.52 -7.40 7.77
N SER A 200 -13.75 -6.40 8.61
CA SER A 200 -14.67 -5.29 8.28
C SER A 200 -14.21 -4.49 7.06
N LEU A 201 -12.89 -4.28 6.87
CA LEU A 201 -12.37 -3.57 5.70
C LEU A 201 -12.44 -4.43 4.43
N LEU A 202 -12.23 -5.74 4.55
CA LEU A 202 -12.46 -6.68 3.43
C LEU A 202 -13.95 -6.70 3.03
N GLU A 203 -14.86 -6.75 4.00
CA GLU A 203 -16.31 -6.63 3.77
C GLU A 203 -16.69 -5.30 3.09
N ALA A 204 -16.00 -4.22 3.44
CA ALA A 204 -16.20 -2.90 2.84
C ALA A 204 -15.75 -2.82 1.37
N GLY A 205 -15.00 -3.82 0.88
CA GLY A 205 -14.58 -3.91 -0.51
C GLY A 205 -13.07 -3.82 -0.74
N ALA A 206 -12.25 -3.81 0.32
CA ALA A 206 -10.81 -3.98 0.15
C ALA A 206 -10.49 -5.39 -0.35
N SER A 207 -9.57 -5.51 -1.29
CA SER A 207 -9.04 -6.80 -1.76
C SER A 207 -7.67 -7.13 -1.15
N LEU A 208 -7.02 -6.14 -0.53
CA LEU A 208 -5.71 -6.28 0.09
C LEU A 208 -5.57 -5.32 1.29
N LEU A 209 -4.84 -5.73 2.31
CA LEU A 209 -4.59 -4.97 3.53
C LEU A 209 -3.10 -4.72 3.72
N GLY A 210 -2.69 -3.50 4.05
CA GLY A 210 -1.33 -3.17 4.47
C GLY A 210 -1.27 -2.95 5.98
N THR A 211 -0.47 -3.73 6.70
CA THR A 211 -0.36 -3.63 8.16
C THR A 211 0.96 -4.21 8.70
N SER A 212 1.47 -3.58 9.75
CA SER A 212 2.57 -4.11 10.58
C SER A 212 2.10 -5.12 11.62
N ALA A 213 0.79 -5.24 11.86
CA ALA A 213 0.22 -6.13 12.86
C ALA A 213 -0.25 -7.48 12.28
N GLY A 214 0.37 -7.94 11.19
CA GLY A 214 -0.03 -9.17 10.48
C GLY A 214 -0.11 -10.39 11.40
N PRO A 215 0.97 -10.75 12.12
CA PRO A 215 0.96 -11.87 13.06
C PRO A 215 -0.14 -11.77 14.12
N GLN A 216 -0.36 -10.58 14.68
CA GLN A 216 -1.37 -10.31 15.73
C GLN A 216 -2.79 -10.47 15.18
N ILE A 217 -3.02 -10.03 13.93
CA ILE A 217 -4.32 -10.17 13.24
C ILE A 217 -4.67 -11.65 13.02
N ILE A 218 -3.69 -12.48 12.69
CA ILE A 218 -3.90 -13.91 12.48
C ILE A 218 -4.05 -14.66 13.80
N THR A 219 -3.13 -14.46 14.74
CA THR A 219 -3.10 -15.19 16.01
C THR A 219 -4.12 -14.71 17.04
N GLY A 220 -4.62 -13.48 16.91
CA GLY A 220 -5.50 -12.85 17.90
C GLY A 220 -4.78 -12.40 19.18
N ILE A 221 -3.45 -12.57 19.26
CA ILE A 221 -2.65 -12.14 20.41
C ILE A 221 -2.31 -10.67 20.24
N LYS A 222 -2.63 -9.83 21.24
CA LYS A 222 -2.19 -8.43 21.25
C LYS A 222 -0.66 -8.39 21.38
N GLY A 223 0.02 -7.86 20.37
CA GLY A 223 1.43 -7.50 20.48
C GLY A 223 1.61 -6.32 21.44
N ASN A 224 2.79 -6.18 22.02
CA ASN A 224 3.15 -4.96 22.75
C ASN A 224 3.14 -3.77 21.76
N ASP A 225 2.47 -2.68 22.14
CA ASP A 225 2.35 -1.46 21.33
C ASP A 225 3.73 -0.77 21.20
N ASP A 226 4.50 -1.12 20.17
CA ASP A 226 5.67 -0.35 19.73
C ASP A 226 5.31 0.61 18.59
N SER A 227 4.13 1.23 18.64
CA SER A 227 3.90 2.42 17.82
C SER A 227 4.53 3.63 18.50
N ILE A 228 5.53 4.22 17.86
CA ILE A 228 5.87 5.62 18.07
C ILE A 228 4.56 6.40 17.91
N ALA A 229 4.15 7.05 19.00
CA ALA A 229 3.14 8.08 18.97
C ALA A 229 3.65 9.23 18.08
N ASP A 230 2.91 9.52 17.02
CA ASP A 230 2.84 10.88 16.47
C ASP A 230 1.70 11.63 17.16
#